data_AF-A0A3B8NWX0-F1
#
_entry.id   AF-A0A3B8NWX0-F1
#
_cell.length_a   1.000
_cell.length_b   1.000
_cell.length_c   1.000
_cell.angle_alpha   90.00
_cell.angle_beta   90.00
_cell.angle_gamma   90.00
#
_symmetry.space_group_name_H-M   'P 1'
#
loop_
_entity.id
_entity.type
_entity.pdbx_description
1 polymer ?
#
loop_
_entity_poly.entity_id
_entity_poly.type
_entity_poly.pdbx_seq_one_letter_code
_entity_poly.pdbx_strand_id
1 'polypeptide(L)'
;MACTKTLVERLTLIGDFIRANFPSATTQKWYLPGDEENHMPTINTGISAIKSYADQTGYERGVTDGTATGYNQGHEAGFSDGMTAGVSAQKNQWWWNYQTNSDGSVRTNYAYAFAGKGWNNDTFTPTQNLTVVNATMMFYLSRISGSLQEILGDKTIDFSGCAGASSIFTTSQFTALPVLNFQKATTVEGIFRGCTSLVSVGLFTVNKNTVLTNAFVNCAALENITFGGTIAKSADIHWSTKLSSVSIKSLLSVLTETVTGVTITLPVTVNGQDTLTLLQTDTALAPLYTAAIENGYSIAFA
;
A
#
# COMPACT_ATOMS: atom_id res chain seq x y z
N MET A 1 22.76 29.10 44.00
CA MET A 1 23.93 29.35 43.14
C MET A 1 24.51 28.00 42.75
N ALA A 2 24.99 27.86 41.50
CA ALA A 2 25.41 26.65 40.80
C ALA A 2 24.25 25.77 40.25
N CYS A 3 24.21 25.32 39.00
CA CYS A 3 25.04 25.58 37.82
C CYS A 3 24.20 25.12 36.62
N THR A 4 23.73 26.04 35.78
CA THR A 4 23.11 25.72 34.50
C THR A 4 24.19 25.23 33.55
N LYS A 5 24.31 23.90 33.38
CA LYS A 5 25.10 23.36 32.28
C LYS A 5 24.54 23.86 30.96
N THR A 6 25.42 24.34 30.09
CA THR A 6 25.03 25.01 28.85
C THR A 6 24.47 24.00 27.84
N LEU A 7 23.61 24.49 26.94
CA LEU A 7 22.94 23.69 25.90
C LEU A 7 23.93 22.84 25.06
N VAL A 8 25.16 23.33 24.90
CA VAL A 8 26.26 22.64 24.22
C VAL A 8 26.67 21.36 24.96
N GLU A 9 26.83 21.41 26.29
CA GLU A 9 27.21 20.24 27.11
C GLU A 9 26.12 19.16 27.16
N ARG A 10 24.84 19.55 27.02
CA ARG A 10 23.70 18.62 26.98
C ARG A 10 23.55 17.92 25.63
N LEU A 11 23.88 18.61 24.53
CA LEU A 11 23.91 18.02 23.19
C LEU A 11 25.11 17.09 23.00
N THR A 12 26.26 17.39 23.63
CA THR A 12 27.43 16.49 23.64
C THR A 12 27.12 15.18 24.38
N LEU A 13 26.42 15.24 25.53
CA LEU A 13 26.01 14.04 26.28
C LEU A 13 25.06 13.12 25.49
N ILE A 14 24.14 13.70 24.71
CA ILE A 14 23.20 12.95 23.87
C ILE A 14 23.92 12.33 22.66
N GLY A 15 24.87 13.05 22.05
CA GLY A 15 25.72 12.52 20.98
C GLY A 15 26.63 11.37 21.45
N ASP A 16 27.11 11.42 22.69
CA ASP A 16 27.96 10.38 23.27
C ASP A 16 27.17 9.16 23.73
N PHE A 17 25.92 9.35 24.19
CA PHE A 17 24.99 8.27 24.50
C PHE A 17 24.56 7.48 23.25
N ILE A 18 24.34 8.16 22.13
CA ILE A 18 23.99 7.50 20.85
C ILE A 18 25.20 6.72 20.30
N ARG A 19 26.42 7.28 20.39
CA ARG A 19 27.67 6.59 19.97
C ARG A 19 28.02 5.38 20.83
N ALA A 20 27.75 5.42 22.14
CA ALA A 20 28.03 4.32 23.05
C ALA A 20 27.04 3.15 22.93
N ASN A 21 25.79 3.42 22.54
CA ASN A 21 24.72 2.40 22.52
C ASN A 21 24.30 1.93 21.11
N PHE A 22 24.70 2.64 20.05
CA PHE A 22 24.43 2.25 18.66
C PHE A 22 25.69 2.35 17.77
N PRO A 23 26.76 1.56 18.03
CA PRO A 23 28.06 1.73 17.38
C PRO A 23 28.04 1.43 15.87
N SER A 24 27.11 0.60 15.40
CA SER A 24 27.01 0.14 14.01
C SER A 24 26.31 1.13 13.06
N ALA A 25 25.67 2.19 13.57
CA ALA A 25 24.94 3.14 12.74
C ALA A 25 25.83 4.05 11.87
N THR A 26 27.16 4.04 12.08
CA THR A 26 28.09 4.87 11.29
C THR A 26 28.91 4.12 10.24
N THR A 27 28.87 2.79 10.19
CA THR A 27 29.59 2.04 9.15
C THR A 27 28.98 0.65 8.93
N GLN A 28 28.20 0.45 7.85
CA GLN A 28 28.44 -0.58 6.82
C GLN A 28 27.20 -0.93 5.97
N LYS A 29 27.43 -0.82 4.65
CA LYS A 29 27.02 -1.69 3.53
C LYS A 29 25.67 -2.41 3.61
N TRP A 30 24.76 -1.94 2.75
CA TRP A 30 23.53 -2.59 2.35
C TRP A 30 23.79 -3.69 1.29
N TYR A 31 23.63 -4.98 1.64
CA TYR A 31 23.23 -6.16 0.83
C TYR A 31 23.45 -7.43 1.69
N LEU A 32 22.55 -8.42 1.88
CA LEU A 32 21.80 -9.32 0.98
C LEU A 32 20.61 -9.98 1.73
N PRO A 33 19.64 -10.64 1.03
CA PRO A 33 18.44 -11.24 1.61
C PRO A 33 18.72 -12.57 2.33
N GLY A 34 18.05 -12.80 3.47
CA GLY A 34 18.19 -14.08 4.19
C GLY A 34 17.63 -14.20 5.61
N ASP A 35 17.32 -13.11 6.32
CA ASP A 35 16.92 -13.21 7.74
C ASP A 35 15.55 -12.57 8.01
N GLU A 36 14.48 -13.35 7.87
CA GLU A 36 13.09 -12.89 8.03
C GLU A 36 12.57 -12.81 9.48
N GLU A 37 13.40 -12.96 10.52
CA GLU A 37 12.85 -13.15 11.89
C GLU A 37 13.26 -12.17 13.01
N ASN A 38 14.16 -11.20 12.85
CA ASN A 38 14.67 -10.46 14.02
C ASN A 38 14.92 -8.94 13.88
N HIS A 39 13.94 -8.18 13.39
CA HIS A 39 14.05 -6.70 13.34
C HIS A 39 13.01 -5.92 14.15
N MET A 40 12.28 -6.59 15.04
CA MET A 40 11.30 -6.00 15.96
C MET A 40 11.75 -5.62 17.40
N PRO A 41 13.03 -5.65 17.85
CA PRO A 41 13.36 -5.16 19.21
C PRO A 41 13.57 -3.63 19.35
N THR A 42 13.69 -2.86 18.27
CA THR A 42 14.18 -1.46 18.35
C THR A 42 13.09 -0.39 18.36
N ILE A 43 11.87 -0.69 17.92
CA ILE A 43 10.76 0.29 17.91
C ILE A 43 10.05 0.33 19.27
N ASN A 44 9.73 -0.84 19.85
CA ASN A 44 9.04 -0.92 21.15
C ASN A 44 9.87 -0.34 22.30
N THR A 45 11.20 -0.48 22.25
CA THR A 45 12.11 0.06 23.27
C THR A 45 12.20 1.59 23.19
N GLY A 46 12.14 2.16 21.97
CA GLY A 46 12.08 3.61 21.77
C GLY A 46 10.76 4.22 22.26
N ILE A 47 9.64 3.54 22.04
CA ILE A 47 8.31 3.97 22.51
C ILE A 47 8.24 4.00 24.06
N SER A 48 8.84 3.03 24.74
CA SER A 48 8.88 2.99 26.22
C SER A 48 9.73 4.10 26.83
N ALA A 49 10.84 4.47 26.19
CA ALA A 49 11.70 5.56 26.66
C ALA A 49 11.04 6.95 26.50
N ILE A 50 10.26 7.15 25.42
CA ILE A 50 9.50 8.37 25.17
C ILE A 50 8.39 8.55 26.21
N LYS A 51 7.71 7.46 26.61
CA LYS A 51 6.70 7.50 27.69
C LYS A 51 7.29 7.96 29.03
N SER A 52 8.42 7.41 29.44
CA SER A 52 9.02 7.73 30.75
C SER A 52 9.48 9.18 30.91
N TYR A 53 9.87 9.86 29.82
CA TYR A 53 10.31 11.26 29.85
C TYR A 53 9.13 12.26 29.94
N ALA A 54 7.98 11.90 29.34
CA ALA A 54 6.76 12.69 29.40
C ALA A 54 6.13 12.68 30.81
N ASP A 55 6.23 11.57 31.53
CA ASP A 55 5.71 11.44 32.90
C ASP A 55 6.44 12.34 33.91
N GLN A 56 7.76 12.49 33.78
CA GLN A 56 8.58 13.23 34.74
C GLN A 56 8.42 14.76 34.61
N THR A 57 8.17 15.28 33.41
CA THR A 57 8.03 16.72 33.14
C THR A 57 6.60 17.26 33.27
N GLY A 58 5.60 16.37 33.34
CA GLY A 58 4.21 16.69 33.65
C GLY A 58 3.94 16.79 35.16
N TYR A 59 4.61 15.97 35.97
CA TYR A 59 4.44 15.91 37.42
C TYR A 59 4.82 17.22 38.14
N GLU A 60 5.93 17.86 37.76
CA GLU A 60 6.44 19.07 38.44
C GLU A 60 5.59 20.33 38.17
N ARG A 61 4.77 20.34 37.10
CA ARG A 61 3.88 21.47 36.77
C ARG A 61 2.48 21.36 37.37
N GLY A 62 1.99 20.14 37.63
CA GLY A 62 0.63 19.90 38.13
C GLY A 62 0.41 20.15 39.62
N VAL A 63 1.47 20.27 40.43
CA VAL A 63 1.35 20.39 41.90
C VAL A 63 0.95 21.80 42.37
N THR A 64 1.04 22.82 41.52
CA THR A 64 0.82 24.23 41.94
C THR A 64 -0.62 24.73 41.72
N ASP A 65 -1.39 24.17 40.78
CA ASP A 65 -2.63 24.76 40.26
C ASP A 65 -3.92 24.00 40.65
N GLY A 66 -4.00 23.56 41.90
CA GLY A 66 -5.22 23.02 42.49
C GLY A 66 -6.36 24.04 42.61
N THR A 67 -7.05 24.35 41.51
CA THR A 67 -8.48 24.77 41.48
C THR A 67 -9.38 23.67 40.88
N ALA A 68 -8.90 22.43 40.97
CA ALA A 68 -9.53 21.20 41.49
C ALA A 68 -10.78 20.53 40.89
N THR A 69 -11.58 21.07 39.97
CA THR A 69 -12.64 20.21 39.33
C THR A 69 -12.83 20.41 37.84
N GLY A 70 -12.88 21.66 37.33
CA GLY A 70 -12.81 21.91 35.88
C GLY A 70 -11.40 21.67 35.29
N TYR A 71 -10.36 21.83 36.13
CA TYR A 71 -8.96 21.63 35.78
C TYR A 71 -8.63 20.15 35.52
N ASN A 72 -9.16 19.21 36.29
CA ASN A 72 -8.79 17.79 36.16
C ASN A 72 -9.34 17.15 34.88
N GLN A 73 -10.58 17.47 34.47
CA GLN A 73 -11.12 17.03 33.18
C GLN A 73 -10.40 17.69 32.00
N GLY A 74 -10.05 18.99 32.11
CA GLY A 74 -9.30 19.72 31.08
C GLY A 74 -7.80 19.38 31.03
N HIS A 75 -7.19 18.92 32.12
CA HIS A 75 -5.77 18.57 32.22
C HIS A 75 -5.52 17.10 31.89
N GLU A 76 -6.44 16.17 32.18
CA GLU A 76 -6.37 14.81 31.63
C GLU A 76 -6.63 14.81 30.12
N ALA A 77 -7.64 15.58 29.66
CA ALA A 77 -7.83 15.83 28.24
C ALA A 77 -6.60 16.53 27.63
N GLY A 78 -6.13 17.65 28.19
CA GLY A 78 -4.98 18.38 27.69
C GLY A 78 -3.64 17.62 27.75
N PHE A 79 -3.44 16.72 28.72
CA PHE A 79 -2.27 15.85 28.81
C PHE A 79 -2.37 14.69 27.83
N SER A 80 -3.54 14.05 27.72
CA SER A 80 -3.82 13.03 26.69
C SER A 80 -3.69 13.64 25.29
N ASP A 81 -4.22 14.84 25.07
CA ASP A 81 -4.15 15.60 23.83
C ASP A 81 -2.72 16.04 23.54
N GLY A 82 -1.96 16.49 24.55
CA GLY A 82 -0.55 16.87 24.41
C GLY A 82 0.37 15.67 24.12
N MET A 83 0.14 14.53 24.78
CA MET A 83 0.83 13.27 24.51
C MET A 83 0.48 12.76 23.10
N THR A 84 -0.80 12.81 22.75
CA THR A 84 -1.30 12.43 21.43
C THR A 84 -0.73 13.36 20.35
N ALA A 85 -0.67 14.67 20.60
CA ALA A 85 -0.09 15.67 19.71
C ALA A 85 1.43 15.49 19.56
N GLY A 86 2.14 15.17 20.65
CA GLY A 86 3.57 14.89 20.63
C GLY A 86 3.91 13.60 19.87
N VAL A 87 3.17 12.53 20.10
CA VAL A 87 3.28 11.27 19.35
C VAL A 87 2.92 11.49 17.89
N SER A 88 1.86 12.27 17.60
CA SER A 88 1.46 12.61 16.23
C SER A 88 2.52 13.46 15.53
N ALA A 89 3.14 14.42 16.22
CA ALA A 89 4.22 15.22 15.66
C ALA A 89 5.45 14.38 15.32
N GLN A 90 5.84 13.44 16.19
CA GLN A 90 6.94 12.52 15.93
C GLN A 90 6.61 11.53 14.79
N LYS A 91 5.38 11.02 14.75
CA LYS A 91 4.88 10.15 13.67
C LYS A 91 4.91 10.89 12.32
N ASN A 92 4.44 12.13 12.30
CA ASN A 92 4.45 12.96 11.11
C ASN A 92 5.87 13.30 10.67
N GLN A 93 6.77 13.60 11.60
CA GLN A 93 8.18 13.84 11.30
C GLN A 93 8.87 12.58 10.74
N TRP A 94 8.57 11.41 11.28
CA TRP A 94 9.07 10.14 10.76
C TRP A 94 8.58 9.93 9.32
N TRP A 95 7.28 10.10 9.06
CA TRP A 95 6.70 9.95 7.73
C TRP A 95 7.27 10.94 6.72
N TRP A 96 7.44 12.20 7.13
CA TRP A 96 8.11 13.20 6.31
C TRP A 96 9.51 12.73 5.92
N ASN A 97 10.33 12.32 6.88
CA ASN A 97 11.68 11.81 6.60
C ASN A 97 11.68 10.52 5.77
N TYR A 98 10.70 9.64 5.96
CA TYR A 98 10.56 8.41 5.18
C TYR A 98 10.18 8.67 3.71
N GLN A 99 9.44 9.75 3.46
CA GLN A 99 8.94 10.14 2.15
C GLN A 99 9.81 11.22 1.47
N THR A 100 10.93 11.60 2.08
CA THR A 100 11.87 12.61 1.57
C THR A 100 13.28 12.03 1.50
N ASN A 101 13.92 12.15 0.34
CA ASN A 101 15.31 11.74 0.13
C ASN A 101 16.28 12.72 0.83
N SER A 102 17.55 12.33 0.94
CA SER A 102 18.58 13.17 1.57
C SER A 102 18.81 14.53 0.90
N ASP A 103 18.45 14.66 -0.37
CA ASP A 103 18.53 15.92 -1.15
C ASP A 103 17.27 16.79 -1.02
N GLY A 104 16.30 16.38 -0.19
CA GLY A 104 15.02 17.08 0.01
C GLY A 104 13.95 16.78 -1.04
N SER A 105 14.25 15.97 -2.07
CA SER A 105 13.25 15.54 -3.04
C SER A 105 12.29 14.50 -2.45
N VAL A 106 11.07 14.43 -2.99
CA VAL A 106 10.11 13.39 -2.60
C VAL A 106 10.61 12.03 -3.06
N ARG A 107 10.60 11.04 -2.16
CA ARG A 107 10.89 9.64 -2.47
C ARG A 107 9.93 9.14 -3.55
N THR A 108 10.46 8.50 -4.59
CA THR A 108 9.66 7.92 -5.69
C THR A 108 9.82 6.41 -5.84
N ASN A 109 10.89 5.83 -5.29
CA ASN A 109 11.11 4.38 -5.28
C ASN A 109 10.55 3.77 -4.00
N TYR A 110 9.39 3.12 -4.09
CA TYR A 110 8.68 2.46 -3.00
C TYR A 110 8.74 0.93 -3.05
N ALA A 111 9.73 0.37 -3.75
CA ALA A 111 9.93 -1.08 -3.72
C ALA A 111 10.04 -1.58 -2.27
N TYR A 112 9.24 -2.59 -1.92
CA TYR A 112 9.13 -3.19 -0.59
C TYR A 112 8.78 -2.23 0.56
N ALA A 113 8.40 -0.98 0.28
CA ALA A 113 8.26 0.07 1.29
C ALA A 113 7.29 -0.30 2.42
N PHE A 114 6.16 -0.91 2.04
CA PHE A 114 5.05 -1.27 2.92
C PHE A 114 4.80 -2.79 2.93
N ALA A 115 5.86 -3.57 2.70
CA ALA A 115 5.83 -5.02 2.65
C ALA A 115 5.93 -5.66 4.04
N GLY A 116 5.25 -6.78 4.22
CA GLY A 116 5.29 -7.62 5.40
C GLY A 116 4.16 -7.33 6.39
N LYS A 117 4.02 -8.26 7.34
CA LYS A 117 2.93 -8.30 8.32
C LYS A 117 2.98 -7.18 9.37
N GLY A 118 4.07 -6.40 9.41
CA GLY A 118 4.22 -5.25 10.30
C GLY A 118 3.42 -4.02 9.86
N TRP A 119 3.06 -3.94 8.58
CA TRP A 119 2.24 -2.85 8.04
C TRP A 119 0.75 -3.14 8.21
N ASN A 120 0.03 -2.19 8.80
CA ASN A 120 -1.38 -2.25 9.14
C ASN A 120 -1.96 -0.82 9.15
N ASN A 121 -3.26 -0.68 9.42
CA ASN A 121 -3.96 0.61 9.39
C ASN A 121 -3.38 1.66 10.38
N ASP A 122 -2.76 1.24 11.49
CA ASP A 122 -2.18 2.16 12.47
C ASP A 122 -0.79 2.67 12.05
N THR A 123 -0.04 1.82 11.32
CA THR A 123 1.34 2.08 10.92
C THR A 123 1.41 2.76 9.57
N PHE A 124 0.48 2.48 8.65
CA PHE A 124 0.41 3.11 7.32
C PHE A 124 -0.38 4.43 7.35
N THR A 125 0.32 5.54 7.60
CA THR A 125 -0.28 6.88 7.63
C THR A 125 0.59 7.90 6.87
N PRO A 126 0.68 7.80 5.53
CA PRO A 126 1.48 8.72 4.74
C PRO A 126 1.01 10.17 4.93
N THR A 127 1.96 11.11 5.02
CA THR A 127 1.66 12.53 5.29
C THR A 127 1.62 13.39 4.02
N GLN A 128 2.02 12.84 2.89
CA GLN A 128 2.06 13.50 1.59
C GLN A 128 1.57 12.57 0.48
N ASN A 129 1.30 13.13 -0.70
CA ASN A 129 1.02 12.33 -1.90
C ASN A 129 2.28 11.57 -2.33
N LEU A 130 2.09 10.36 -2.85
CA LEU A 130 3.18 9.52 -3.34
C LEU A 130 3.15 9.53 -4.87
N THR A 131 4.23 9.97 -5.50
CA THR A 131 4.47 9.76 -6.93
C THR A 131 5.44 8.58 -7.07
N VAL A 132 4.95 7.44 -7.55
CA VAL A 132 5.70 6.18 -7.51
C VAL A 132 6.26 5.84 -8.89
N VAL A 133 7.57 5.58 -8.96
CA VAL A 133 8.25 5.11 -10.18
C VAL A 133 8.65 3.64 -10.11
N ASN A 134 8.77 3.09 -8.90
CA ASN A 134 8.96 1.67 -8.64
C ASN A 134 8.13 1.26 -7.42
N ALA A 135 7.16 0.39 -7.65
CA ALA A 135 6.23 -0.13 -6.66
C ALA A 135 6.40 -1.64 -6.42
N THR A 136 7.50 -2.23 -6.90
CA THR A 136 7.73 -3.68 -6.80
C THR A 136 7.54 -4.16 -5.36
N MET A 137 6.60 -5.07 -5.14
CA MET A 137 6.26 -5.62 -3.82
C MET A 137 5.92 -4.56 -2.75
N MET A 138 5.48 -3.36 -3.14
CA MET A 138 5.27 -2.23 -2.23
C MET A 138 4.37 -2.56 -1.05
N PHE A 139 3.31 -3.36 -1.24
CA PHE A 139 2.37 -3.81 -0.20
C PHE A 139 2.33 -5.34 -0.06
N TYR A 140 3.39 -6.04 -0.48
CA TYR A 140 3.49 -7.49 -0.43
C TYR A 140 3.28 -8.00 1.01
N LEU A 141 2.35 -8.93 1.24
CA LEU A 141 1.99 -9.48 2.57
C LEU A 141 1.53 -8.45 3.62
N SER A 142 1.17 -7.24 3.19
CA SER A 142 0.73 -6.18 4.09
C SER A 142 -0.60 -6.52 4.76
N ARG A 143 -0.71 -6.22 6.07
CA ARG A 143 -1.95 -6.36 6.85
C ARG A 143 -2.78 -5.08 6.89
N ILE A 144 -2.46 -4.10 6.03
CA ILE A 144 -3.34 -2.96 5.81
C ILE A 144 -4.63 -3.50 5.19
N SER A 145 -5.76 -3.20 5.83
CA SER A 145 -7.07 -3.76 5.48
C SER A 145 -8.10 -2.65 5.28
N GLY A 146 -9.09 -2.90 4.43
CA GLY A 146 -10.09 -1.89 4.03
C GLY A 146 -9.78 -1.25 2.68
N SER A 147 -10.45 -0.14 2.39
CA SER A 147 -10.27 0.62 1.14
C SER A 147 -9.01 1.47 1.20
N LEU A 148 -8.06 1.26 0.29
CA LEU A 148 -6.83 2.05 0.25
C LEU A 148 -7.12 3.55 0.06
N GLN A 149 -8.15 3.92 -0.71
CA GLN A 149 -8.51 5.33 -0.88
C GLN A 149 -9.03 5.96 0.41
N GLU A 150 -9.83 5.23 1.19
CA GLU A 150 -10.35 5.72 2.48
C GLU A 150 -9.22 5.88 3.49
N ILE A 151 -8.28 4.92 3.52
CA ILE A 151 -7.12 4.95 4.41
C ILE A 151 -6.20 6.14 4.09
N LEU A 152 -6.05 6.49 2.81
CA LEU A 152 -5.26 7.63 2.38
C LEU A 152 -5.94 8.98 2.67
N GLY A 153 -7.26 9.02 2.85
CA GLY A 153 -8.01 10.26 3.05
C GLY A 153 -7.87 11.22 1.86
N ASP A 154 -7.27 12.38 2.10
CA ASP A 154 -6.99 13.42 1.09
C ASP A 154 -5.70 13.15 0.29
N LYS A 155 -4.93 12.13 0.66
CA LYS A 155 -3.68 11.77 -0.01
C LYS A 155 -3.93 10.83 -1.20
N THR A 156 -2.97 10.81 -2.13
CA THR A 156 -3.01 9.95 -3.31
C THR A 156 -1.72 9.16 -3.49
N ILE A 157 -1.83 8.02 -4.19
CA ILE A 157 -0.69 7.29 -4.73
C ILE A 157 -0.82 7.27 -6.24
N ASP A 158 0.08 7.96 -6.93
CA ASP A 158 0.15 8.01 -8.38
C ASP A 158 1.14 6.95 -8.90
N PHE A 159 0.60 5.93 -9.56
CA PHE A 159 1.37 4.86 -10.20
C PHE A 159 1.68 5.14 -11.68
N SER A 160 1.23 6.25 -12.27
CA SER A 160 1.37 6.52 -13.71
C SER A 160 2.83 6.61 -14.20
N GLY A 161 3.77 6.85 -13.27
CA GLY A 161 5.21 6.84 -13.49
C GLY A 161 5.88 5.46 -13.33
N CYS A 162 5.16 4.42 -12.92
CA CYS A 162 5.75 3.13 -12.53
C CYS A 162 6.26 2.32 -13.72
N ALA A 163 7.56 2.03 -13.70
CA ALA A 163 8.17 1.02 -14.58
C ALA A 163 8.21 -0.37 -13.90
N GLY A 164 8.45 -0.42 -12.58
CA GLY A 164 8.42 -1.64 -11.78
C GLY A 164 7.12 -1.77 -11.00
N ALA A 165 6.25 -2.71 -11.39
CA ALA A 165 4.90 -2.88 -10.82
C ALA A 165 4.54 -4.34 -10.52
N SER A 166 5.54 -5.20 -10.34
CA SER A 166 5.32 -6.61 -10.00
C SER A 166 4.92 -6.76 -8.53
N SER A 167 3.93 -7.61 -8.28
CA SER A 167 3.56 -8.11 -6.96
C SER A 167 3.22 -7.04 -5.92
N ILE A 168 2.76 -5.87 -6.36
CA ILE A 168 2.50 -4.70 -5.50
C ILE A 168 1.61 -5.09 -4.31
N PHE A 169 0.48 -5.76 -4.56
CA PHE A 169 -0.52 -6.06 -3.54
C PHE A 169 -0.57 -7.55 -3.19
N THR A 170 0.37 -8.37 -3.64
CA THR A 170 0.32 -9.82 -3.43
C THR A 170 0.08 -10.19 -1.97
N THR A 171 -0.98 -10.94 -1.70
CA THR A 171 -1.38 -11.41 -0.37
C THR A 171 -1.61 -10.26 0.63
N SER A 172 -1.92 -9.06 0.14
CA SER A 172 -2.38 -7.94 0.98
C SER A 172 -3.84 -8.13 1.42
N GLN A 173 -4.26 -7.36 2.42
CA GLN A 173 -5.60 -7.46 3.01
C GLN A 173 -6.56 -6.33 2.58
N PHE A 174 -6.21 -5.56 1.54
CA PHE A 174 -7.09 -4.52 1.00
C PHE A 174 -8.40 -5.12 0.49
N THR A 175 -9.50 -4.44 0.80
CA THR A 175 -10.84 -4.82 0.28
C THR A 175 -11.20 -4.03 -0.97
N ALA A 176 -10.68 -2.80 -1.11
CA ALA A 176 -10.86 -1.96 -2.28
C ALA A 176 -9.57 -1.23 -2.65
N LEU A 177 -9.27 -1.18 -3.94
CA LEU A 177 -8.13 -0.44 -4.48
C LEU A 177 -8.61 0.71 -5.39
N PRO A 178 -7.90 1.87 -5.38
CA PRO A 178 -8.28 3.06 -6.14
C PRO A 178 -8.00 2.88 -7.64
N VAL A 179 -7.92 4.00 -8.37
CA VAL A 179 -7.38 4.02 -9.74
C VAL A 179 -5.91 3.58 -9.71
N LEU A 180 -5.59 2.61 -10.56
CA LEU A 180 -4.26 2.04 -10.72
C LEU A 180 -3.83 2.18 -12.18
N ASN A 181 -2.93 3.12 -12.45
CA ASN A 181 -2.42 3.38 -13.79
C ASN A 181 -1.01 2.82 -13.97
N PHE A 182 -0.86 1.79 -14.79
CA PHE A 182 0.41 1.14 -15.11
C PHE A 182 0.74 1.21 -16.61
N GLN A 183 0.30 2.28 -17.31
CA GLN A 183 0.59 2.49 -18.72
C GLN A 183 2.09 2.51 -19.07
N LYS A 184 2.98 2.78 -18.11
CA LYS A 184 4.44 2.73 -18.29
C LYS A 184 5.09 1.42 -17.87
N ALA A 185 4.35 0.49 -17.25
CA ALA A 185 4.90 -0.77 -16.78
C ALA A 185 5.01 -1.78 -17.92
N THR A 186 6.11 -2.50 -17.96
CA THR A 186 6.30 -3.66 -18.87
C THR A 186 5.72 -4.94 -18.29
N THR A 187 5.64 -5.02 -16.96
CA THR A 187 5.07 -6.16 -16.23
C THR A 187 4.32 -5.68 -14.98
N VAL A 188 3.19 -6.34 -14.71
CA VAL A 188 2.41 -6.24 -13.46
C VAL A 188 2.20 -7.64 -12.88
N GLU A 189 3.22 -8.50 -13.05
CA GLU A 189 3.17 -9.90 -12.62
C GLU A 189 2.75 -10.05 -11.16
N GLY A 190 1.78 -10.92 -10.90
CA GLY A 190 1.33 -11.26 -9.56
C GLY A 190 0.72 -10.09 -8.77
N ILE A 191 0.41 -8.96 -9.42
CA ILE A 191 0.03 -7.71 -8.73
C ILE A 191 -1.05 -7.89 -7.66
N PHE A 192 -2.07 -8.73 -7.88
CA PHE A 192 -3.12 -9.05 -6.90
C PHE A 192 -3.09 -10.52 -6.44
N ARG A 193 -1.99 -11.24 -6.68
CA ARG A 193 -1.90 -12.67 -6.35
C ARG A 193 -2.18 -12.91 -4.85
N GLY A 194 -3.14 -13.75 -4.52
CA GLY A 194 -3.50 -14.10 -3.16
C GLY A 194 -4.29 -13.02 -2.42
N CYS A 195 -4.78 -11.99 -3.11
CA CYS A 195 -5.66 -10.98 -2.52
C CYS A 195 -7.07 -11.56 -2.29
N THR A 196 -7.21 -12.47 -1.32
CA THR A 196 -8.48 -13.16 -1.04
C THR A 196 -9.56 -12.25 -0.46
N SER A 197 -9.19 -11.08 0.04
CA SER A 197 -10.10 -10.08 0.61
C SER A 197 -10.47 -8.96 -0.38
N LEU A 198 -9.84 -8.90 -1.55
CA LEU A 198 -10.03 -7.83 -2.52
C LEU A 198 -11.37 -8.01 -3.25
N VAL A 199 -12.30 -7.08 -2.99
CA VAL A 199 -13.66 -7.08 -3.56
C VAL A 199 -13.73 -6.16 -4.77
N SER A 200 -13.04 -5.02 -4.72
CA SER A 200 -13.08 -4.05 -5.81
C SER A 200 -11.72 -3.44 -6.16
N VAL A 201 -11.54 -3.18 -7.44
CA VAL A 201 -10.48 -2.33 -7.98
C VAL A 201 -11.18 -1.27 -8.82
N GLY A 202 -10.74 -0.02 -8.72
CA GLY A 202 -11.22 1.05 -9.59
C GLY A 202 -10.79 0.84 -11.05
N LEU A 203 -10.34 1.91 -11.70
CA LEU A 203 -9.78 1.82 -13.04
C LEU A 203 -8.37 1.20 -12.98
N PHE A 204 -8.19 0.04 -13.60
CA PHE A 204 -6.92 -0.65 -13.77
C PHE A 204 -6.45 -0.51 -15.24
N THR A 205 -5.49 0.38 -15.47
CA THR A 205 -5.02 0.72 -16.82
C THR A 205 -3.64 0.12 -17.09
N VAL A 206 -3.52 -0.62 -18.19
CA VAL A 206 -2.25 -1.18 -18.68
C VAL A 206 -2.01 -0.81 -20.14
N ASN A 207 -0.81 -1.11 -20.67
CA ASN A 207 -0.52 -0.96 -22.10
C ASN A 207 -0.43 -2.33 -22.78
N LYS A 208 -0.43 -2.34 -24.12
CA LYS A 208 -0.44 -3.58 -24.91
C LYS A 208 0.77 -4.50 -24.72
N ASN A 209 1.88 -3.97 -24.22
CA ASN A 209 3.10 -4.73 -23.93
C ASN A 209 3.14 -5.26 -22.49
N THR A 210 2.23 -4.83 -21.62
CA THR A 210 2.22 -5.19 -20.20
C THR A 210 1.90 -6.68 -20.02
N VAL A 211 2.81 -7.41 -19.35
CA VAL A 211 2.62 -8.82 -18.99
C VAL A 211 1.82 -8.95 -17.69
N LEU A 212 0.80 -9.81 -17.70
CA LEU A 212 -0.19 -10.02 -16.62
C LEU A 212 -0.08 -11.39 -15.94
N THR A 213 1.08 -12.06 -16.05
CA THR A 213 1.30 -13.40 -15.48
C THR A 213 0.88 -13.43 -14.00
N ASN A 214 0.04 -14.40 -13.64
CA ASN A 214 -0.45 -14.61 -12.28
C ASN A 214 -1.15 -13.39 -11.62
N ALA A 215 -1.56 -12.37 -12.38
CA ALA A 215 -2.04 -11.10 -11.81
C ALA A 215 -3.24 -11.28 -10.88
N PHE A 216 -4.17 -12.19 -11.19
CA PHE A 216 -5.41 -12.42 -10.45
C PHE A 216 -5.46 -13.80 -9.76
N VAL A 217 -4.29 -14.38 -9.53
CA VAL A 217 -4.16 -15.71 -8.93
C VAL A 217 -4.64 -15.65 -7.45
N ASN A 218 -5.81 -16.18 -7.12
CA ASN A 218 -6.49 -16.38 -5.83
C ASN A 218 -7.33 -15.15 -5.42
N CYS A 219 -7.83 -14.41 -6.41
CA CYS A 219 -8.75 -13.29 -6.23
C CYS A 219 -10.23 -13.72 -6.15
N ALA A 220 -10.56 -14.71 -5.33
CA ALA A 220 -11.90 -15.32 -5.29
C ALA A 220 -13.02 -14.37 -4.81
N ALA A 221 -12.68 -13.28 -4.13
CA ALA A 221 -13.63 -12.27 -3.67
C ALA A 221 -13.85 -11.12 -4.67
N LEU A 222 -13.07 -11.05 -5.77
CA LEU A 222 -13.10 -9.91 -6.68
C LEU A 222 -14.43 -9.87 -7.45
N GLU A 223 -15.21 -8.84 -7.18
CA GLU A 223 -16.53 -8.59 -7.77
C GLU A 223 -16.45 -7.52 -8.84
N ASN A 224 -15.68 -6.46 -8.61
CA ASN A 224 -15.68 -5.28 -9.46
C ASN A 224 -14.26 -4.84 -9.84
N ILE A 225 -13.97 -4.75 -11.13
CA ILE A 225 -12.75 -4.16 -11.68
C ILE A 225 -13.07 -3.50 -13.01
N THR A 226 -12.59 -2.28 -13.25
CA THR A 226 -12.73 -1.62 -14.54
C THR A 226 -11.40 -1.66 -15.28
N PHE A 227 -11.33 -2.35 -16.41
CA PHE A 227 -10.14 -2.40 -17.24
C PHE A 227 -10.06 -1.18 -18.16
N GLY A 228 -8.85 -0.62 -18.30
CA GLY A 228 -8.55 0.49 -19.21
C GLY A 228 -7.27 0.26 -20.01
N GLY A 229 -7.10 1.04 -21.08
CA GLY A 229 -5.94 0.93 -21.96
C GLY A 229 -6.10 -0.22 -22.95
N THR A 230 -5.08 -1.08 -23.06
CA THR A 230 -5.07 -2.17 -24.05
C THR A 230 -4.41 -3.39 -23.48
N ILE A 231 -5.08 -4.56 -23.57
CA ILE A 231 -4.51 -5.84 -23.17
C ILE A 231 -4.25 -6.65 -24.43
N ALA A 232 -2.98 -6.90 -24.75
CA ALA A 232 -2.56 -7.73 -25.89
C ALA A 232 -1.59 -8.86 -25.47
N LYS A 233 -1.62 -9.21 -24.19
CA LYS A 233 -0.91 -10.35 -23.58
C LYS A 233 -1.91 -11.24 -22.87
N SER A 234 -1.56 -12.53 -22.72
CA SER A 234 -2.42 -13.47 -22.04
C SER A 234 -2.70 -13.03 -20.61
N ALA A 235 -3.94 -13.17 -20.19
CA ALA A 235 -4.42 -12.80 -18.87
C ALA A 235 -5.31 -13.91 -18.34
N ASP A 236 -5.12 -14.24 -17.08
CA ASP A 236 -5.92 -15.26 -16.40
C ASP A 236 -6.59 -14.63 -15.19
N ILE A 237 -7.92 -14.67 -15.18
CA ILE A 237 -8.79 -14.15 -14.12
C ILE A 237 -9.81 -15.21 -13.67
N HIS A 238 -9.61 -16.49 -14.01
CA HIS A 238 -10.62 -17.54 -13.79
C HIS A 238 -11.02 -17.78 -12.33
N TRP A 239 -10.13 -17.47 -11.39
CA TRP A 239 -10.45 -17.59 -9.98
C TRP A 239 -11.37 -16.48 -9.44
N SER A 240 -11.65 -15.43 -10.20
CA SER A 240 -12.55 -14.33 -9.79
C SER A 240 -14.01 -14.68 -10.12
N THR A 241 -14.55 -15.73 -9.50
CA THR A 241 -15.89 -16.29 -9.81
C THR A 241 -17.07 -15.38 -9.45
N LYS A 242 -16.80 -14.25 -8.79
CA LYS A 242 -17.82 -13.24 -8.42
C LYS A 242 -17.82 -12.01 -9.34
N LEU A 243 -17.01 -11.99 -10.40
CA LEU A 243 -16.92 -10.85 -11.31
C LEU A 243 -18.28 -10.43 -11.86
N SER A 244 -18.55 -9.13 -11.82
CA SER A 244 -19.74 -8.53 -12.41
C SER A 244 -19.67 -8.50 -13.94
N SER A 245 -20.84 -8.52 -14.59
CA SER A 245 -20.93 -8.36 -16.06
C SER A 245 -20.33 -7.04 -16.54
N VAL A 246 -20.38 -5.98 -15.71
CA VAL A 246 -19.72 -4.69 -15.97
C VAL A 246 -18.20 -4.85 -16.05
N SER A 247 -17.61 -5.65 -15.15
CA SER A 247 -16.17 -5.92 -15.17
C SER A 247 -15.76 -6.70 -16.41
N ILE A 248 -16.52 -7.74 -16.77
CA ILE A 248 -16.31 -8.52 -18.00
C ILE A 248 -16.43 -7.63 -19.23
N LYS A 249 -17.44 -6.76 -19.29
CA LYS A 249 -17.61 -5.80 -20.38
C LYS A 249 -16.39 -4.90 -20.53
N SER A 250 -15.88 -4.34 -19.42
CA SER A 250 -14.70 -3.47 -19.45
C SER A 250 -13.45 -4.23 -19.93
N LEU A 251 -13.28 -5.50 -19.51
CA LEU A 251 -12.20 -6.35 -19.99
C LEU A 251 -12.27 -6.55 -21.51
N LEU A 252 -13.42 -6.97 -22.03
CA LEU A 252 -13.57 -7.20 -23.47
C LEU A 252 -13.37 -5.91 -24.28
N SER A 253 -13.77 -4.75 -23.74
CA SER A 253 -13.61 -3.46 -24.41
C SER A 253 -12.17 -3.02 -24.64
N VAL A 254 -11.20 -3.60 -23.92
CA VAL A 254 -9.76 -3.30 -24.08
C VAL A 254 -9.00 -4.34 -24.91
N LEU A 255 -9.70 -5.35 -25.46
CA LEU A 255 -9.14 -6.40 -26.33
C LEU A 255 -9.18 -5.99 -27.82
N THR A 256 -8.55 -4.86 -28.13
CA THR A 256 -8.71 -4.18 -29.43
C THR A 256 -7.61 -4.45 -30.44
N GLU A 257 -6.49 -5.08 -30.05
CA GLU A 257 -5.36 -5.32 -30.96
C GLU A 257 -5.52 -6.66 -31.67
N THR A 258 -5.06 -6.75 -32.93
CA THR A 258 -4.93 -8.06 -33.58
C THR A 258 -3.76 -8.82 -32.97
N VAL A 259 -4.02 -10.02 -32.43
CA VAL A 259 -3.06 -10.83 -31.69
C VAL A 259 -2.94 -12.25 -32.24
N THR A 260 -1.89 -12.96 -31.83
CA THR A 260 -1.70 -14.39 -32.14
C THR A 260 -1.19 -15.10 -30.90
N GLY A 261 -1.82 -16.22 -30.53
CA GLY A 261 -1.42 -17.02 -29.36
C GLY A 261 -1.69 -16.35 -28.01
N VAL A 262 -2.63 -15.40 -27.95
CA VAL A 262 -3.04 -14.74 -26.71
C VAL A 262 -4.33 -15.38 -26.19
N THR A 263 -4.31 -15.78 -24.92
CA THR A 263 -5.45 -16.40 -24.24
C THR A 263 -5.92 -15.54 -23.08
N ILE A 264 -7.22 -15.26 -23.04
CA ILE A 264 -7.91 -14.66 -21.90
C ILE A 264 -8.70 -15.77 -21.23
N THR A 265 -8.35 -16.09 -19.99
CA THR A 265 -9.02 -17.18 -19.23
C THR A 265 -9.99 -16.57 -18.23
N LEU A 266 -11.27 -16.87 -18.39
CA LEU A 266 -12.37 -16.42 -17.54
C LEU A 266 -12.87 -17.56 -16.64
N PRO A 267 -13.61 -17.25 -15.56
CA PRO A 267 -14.25 -18.28 -14.75
C PRO A 267 -15.27 -19.07 -15.58
N VAL A 268 -15.44 -20.38 -15.34
CA VAL A 268 -16.57 -21.14 -15.94
C VAL A 268 -17.91 -20.55 -15.55
N THR A 269 -18.04 -20.11 -14.29
CA THR A 269 -19.24 -19.41 -13.81
C THR A 269 -18.89 -18.09 -13.15
N VAL A 270 -19.68 -17.07 -13.45
CA VAL A 270 -19.61 -15.74 -12.82
C VAL A 270 -20.94 -15.46 -12.12
N ASN A 271 -20.89 -15.21 -10.82
CA ASN A 271 -22.09 -14.99 -9.99
C ASN A 271 -23.18 -16.07 -10.18
N GLY A 272 -22.77 -17.33 -10.34
CA GLY A 272 -23.66 -18.48 -10.52
C GLY A 272 -24.25 -18.65 -11.93
N GLN A 273 -23.88 -17.81 -12.89
CA GLN A 273 -24.25 -17.93 -14.30
C GLN A 273 -23.10 -18.54 -15.11
N ASP A 274 -23.43 -19.39 -16.09
CA ASP A 274 -22.45 -19.88 -17.06
C ASP A 274 -21.89 -18.72 -17.89
N THR A 275 -20.57 -18.54 -17.84
CA THR A 275 -19.91 -17.36 -18.41
C THR A 275 -20.00 -17.35 -19.93
N LEU A 276 -19.89 -18.50 -20.59
CA LEU A 276 -19.99 -18.58 -22.06
C LEU A 276 -21.40 -18.19 -22.53
N THR A 277 -22.43 -18.72 -21.87
CA THR A 277 -23.83 -18.37 -22.14
C THR A 277 -24.05 -16.87 -21.96
N LEU A 278 -23.54 -16.28 -20.87
CA LEU A 278 -23.63 -14.84 -20.64
C LEU A 278 -22.97 -14.04 -21.77
N LEU A 279 -21.75 -14.42 -22.17
CA LEU A 279 -21.01 -13.76 -23.24
C LEU A 279 -21.72 -13.82 -24.60
N GLN A 280 -22.48 -14.88 -24.86
CA GLN A 280 -23.17 -15.07 -26.15
C GLN A 280 -24.57 -14.46 -26.18
N THR A 281 -25.24 -14.31 -25.04
CA THR A 281 -26.67 -13.93 -24.97
C THR A 281 -26.90 -12.49 -24.51
N ASP A 282 -25.98 -11.91 -23.74
CA ASP A 282 -26.09 -10.52 -23.29
C ASP A 282 -25.80 -9.56 -24.46
N THR A 283 -26.74 -8.64 -24.72
CA THR A 283 -26.69 -7.72 -25.87
C THR A 283 -25.56 -6.71 -25.81
N ALA A 284 -25.00 -6.44 -24.62
CA ALA A 284 -23.85 -5.56 -24.44
C ALA A 284 -22.51 -6.31 -24.46
N LEU A 285 -22.48 -7.61 -24.14
CA LEU A 285 -21.26 -8.44 -24.14
C LEU A 285 -21.03 -9.14 -25.48
N ALA A 286 -22.08 -9.66 -26.14
CA ALA A 286 -21.95 -10.47 -27.34
C ALA A 286 -21.18 -9.80 -28.50
N PRO A 287 -21.39 -8.50 -28.80
CA PRO A 287 -20.60 -7.82 -29.82
C PRO A 287 -19.11 -7.71 -29.45
N LEU A 288 -18.80 -7.44 -28.19
CA LEU A 288 -17.42 -7.30 -27.70
C LEU A 288 -16.70 -8.65 -27.67
N TYR A 289 -17.41 -9.71 -27.26
CA TYR A 289 -16.91 -11.08 -27.30
C TYR A 289 -16.56 -11.51 -28.73
N THR A 290 -17.47 -11.25 -29.68
CA THR A 290 -17.23 -11.55 -31.11
C THR A 290 -16.03 -10.78 -31.65
N ALA A 291 -15.95 -9.47 -31.38
CA ALA A 291 -14.83 -8.64 -31.80
C ALA A 291 -13.48 -9.12 -31.23
N ALA A 292 -13.44 -9.58 -29.98
CA ALA A 292 -12.23 -10.15 -29.40
C ALA A 292 -11.78 -11.44 -30.13
N ILE A 293 -12.71 -12.33 -30.48
CA ILE A 293 -12.39 -13.53 -31.28
C ILE A 293 -11.88 -13.15 -32.68
N GLU A 294 -12.52 -12.18 -33.35
CA GLU A 294 -12.09 -11.67 -34.66
C GLU A 294 -10.70 -11.03 -34.61
N ASN A 295 -10.35 -10.39 -33.49
CA ASN A 295 -9.02 -9.86 -33.21
C ASN A 295 -7.98 -10.96 -32.88
N GLY A 296 -8.36 -12.23 -32.84
CA GLY A 296 -7.44 -13.36 -32.65
C GLY A 296 -7.22 -13.75 -31.18
N TYR A 297 -7.98 -13.20 -30.24
CA TYR A 297 -7.93 -13.63 -28.84
C TYR A 297 -8.63 -14.99 -28.69
N SER A 298 -8.01 -15.91 -27.96
CA SER A 298 -8.68 -17.12 -27.49
C SER A 298 -9.32 -16.85 -26.13
N ILE A 299 -10.64 -16.99 -26.02
CA ILE A 299 -11.35 -16.87 -24.73
C ILE A 299 -11.56 -18.28 -24.16
N ALA A 300 -10.89 -18.58 -23.06
CA ALA A 300 -10.93 -19.87 -22.38
C ALA A 300 -11.70 -19.77 -21.04
N PHE A 301 -12.12 -20.92 -20.51
CA PHE A 301 -12.88 -21.01 -19.27
C PHE A 301 -12.25 -22.07 -18.35
N ALA A 302 -12.04 -21.72 -17.07
CA ALA A 302 -11.45 -22.59 -16.05
C ALA A 302 -12.08 -22.36 -14.68
#